data_AF-A0A529HS70-F1
#
_entry.id   AF-A0A529HS70-F1
#
_cell.length_a   1.000
_cell.length_b   1.000
_cell.length_c   1.000
_cell.angle_alpha   90.00
_cell.angle_beta   90.00
_cell.angle_gamma   90.00
#
_symmetry.space_group_name_H-M   'P 1'
#
loop_
_entity.id
_entity.type
_entity.pdbx_description
1 polymer ?
#
loop_
_entity_poly.entity_id
_entity_poly.type
_entity_poly.pdbx_seq_one_letter_code
_entity_poly.pdbx_strand_id
1 'polypeptide(L)' 'RADAGSARLHNLPASISVWLATIAHIRHVHTDYEKLLAEGYDRDSARFFVIEQTNIVLTRWRATRLLESDDEEE' A
#
# COMPACT_ATOMS: atom_id res chain seq x y z
N ARG A 1 1.86 6.91 -17.76
CA ARG A 1 0.62 6.10 -17.85
C ARG A 1 0.85 4.79 -18.65
N ALA A 2 2.08 4.45 -19.08
CA ALA A 2 2.31 3.37 -20.05
C ALA A 2 2.55 1.96 -19.44
N ASP A 3 2.86 1.82 -18.15
CA ASP A 3 3.27 0.51 -17.60
C ASP A 3 2.15 -0.29 -16.92
N ALA A 4 0.93 0.26 -16.85
CA ALA A 4 -0.20 -0.40 -16.19
C ALA A 4 -0.75 -1.61 -16.98
N GLY A 5 -0.26 -1.86 -18.20
CA GLY A 5 -0.76 -2.90 -19.11
C GLY A 5 0.26 -3.95 -19.51
N SER A 6 1.34 -4.16 -18.75
CA SER A 6 2.26 -5.27 -19.06
C SER A 6 1.63 -6.61 -18.67
N ALA A 7 1.56 -7.56 -19.61
CA ALA A 7 0.91 -8.87 -19.46
C ALA A 7 1.38 -9.69 -18.23
N ARG A 8 2.54 -9.33 -17.66
CA ARG A 8 3.13 -9.97 -16.47
C ARG A 8 2.36 -9.75 -15.16
N LEU A 9 1.50 -8.73 -15.05
CA LEU A 9 0.70 -8.50 -13.85
C LEU A 9 -0.57 -9.36 -13.77
N HIS A 10 -1.02 -9.94 -14.89
CA HIS A 10 -2.30 -10.67 -14.96
C HIS A 10 -2.22 -12.13 -14.48
N ASN A 11 -1.02 -12.65 -14.19
CA ASN A 11 -0.82 -14.06 -13.85
C ASN A 11 -0.32 -14.27 -12.40
N LEU A 12 -0.60 -13.32 -11.51
CA LEU A 12 -0.34 -13.47 -10.09
C LEU A 12 -1.34 -14.47 -9.47
N PRO A 13 -0.91 -15.31 -8.50
CA PRO A 13 -1.85 -16.09 -7.71
C PRO A 13 -2.94 -15.19 -7.10
N ALA A 14 -4.18 -15.69 -7.04
CA ALA A 14 -5.32 -14.92 -6.56
C ALA A 14 -5.08 -14.32 -5.17
N SER A 15 -4.41 -15.05 -4.27
CA SER A 15 -4.05 -14.58 -2.93
C SER A 15 -3.16 -13.32 -2.95
N ILE A 16 -2.17 -13.27 -3.84
CA ILE A 16 -1.29 -12.11 -4.00
C ILE A 16 -2.06 -10.92 -4.58
N SER A 17 -2.93 -11.18 -5.57
CA SER A 17 -3.75 -10.13 -6.18
C SER A 17 -4.70 -9.49 -5.17
N VAL A 18 -5.38 -10.32 -4.36
CA VAL A 18 -6.27 -9.84 -3.29
C VAL A 18 -5.48 -9.07 -2.22
N TRP A 19 -4.29 -9.55 -1.86
CA TRP A 19 -3.42 -8.84 -0.91
C TRP A 19 -3.03 -7.44 -1.42
N LEU A 20 -2.55 -7.32 -2.65
CA LEU A 20 -2.18 -6.05 -3.25
C LEU A 20 -3.38 -5.10 -3.39
N ALA A 21 -4.55 -5.63 -3.79
CA ALA A 21 -5.79 -4.86 -3.87
C ALA A 21 -6.24 -4.36 -2.49
N THR A 22 -6.07 -5.18 -1.46
CA THR A 22 -6.40 -4.82 -0.07
C THR A 22 -5.51 -3.69 0.43
N ILE A 23 -4.18 -3.80 0.24
CA ILE A 23 -3.25 -2.72 0.61
C ILE A 23 -3.57 -1.43 -0.16
N ALA A 24 -3.82 -1.53 -1.45
CA ALA A 24 -4.19 -0.36 -2.26
C ALA A 24 -5.45 0.30 -1.73
N HIS A 25 -6.49 -0.48 -1.41
CA HIS A 25 -7.73 0.05 -0.84
C HIS A 25 -7.49 0.74 0.51
N ILE A 26 -6.77 0.09 1.44
CA ILE A 26 -6.45 0.69 2.74
C ILE A 26 -5.70 1.99 2.56
N ARG A 27 -4.66 2.01 1.72
CA ARG A 27 -3.87 3.20 1.44
C ARG A 27 -4.72 4.34 0.89
N HIS A 28 -5.62 4.08 -0.05
CA HIS A 28 -6.40 5.17 -0.66
C HIS A 28 -7.56 5.66 0.21
N VAL A 29 -8.15 4.79 1.06
CA VAL A 29 -9.42 5.06 1.75
C VAL A 29 -9.25 5.30 3.25
N HIS A 30 -8.21 4.73 3.86
CA HIS A 30 -8.05 4.68 5.30
C HIS A 30 -6.75 5.34 5.80
N THR A 31 -6.03 6.05 4.93
CA THR A 31 -4.83 6.79 5.31
C THR A 31 -4.79 8.16 4.66
N ASP A 32 -3.82 8.98 5.06
CA ASP A 32 -3.56 10.30 4.48
C ASP A 32 -2.95 10.28 3.06
N TYR A 33 -2.90 9.13 2.38
CA TYR A 33 -2.21 8.99 1.09
C TYR A 33 -2.69 10.00 0.04
N GLU A 34 -4.00 10.13 -0.14
CA GLU A 34 -4.57 11.07 -1.12
C GLU A 34 -4.28 12.53 -0.75
N LYS A 35 -4.24 12.84 0.55
CA LYS A 35 -3.89 14.17 1.05
C LYS A 35 -2.42 14.48 0.76
N LEU A 36 -1.51 13.55 1.05
CA LEU A 36 -0.07 13.71 0.75
C LEU A 36 0.18 13.93 -0.75
N LEU A 37 -0.53 13.20 -1.62
CA LEU A 37 -0.45 13.43 -3.06
C LEU A 37 -0.96 14.81 -3.47
N ALA A 38 -2.05 15.29 -2.86
CA ALA A 38 -2.58 16.63 -3.12
C ALA A 38 -1.65 17.75 -2.61
N GLU A 39 -0.88 17.49 -1.56
CA GLU A 39 0.15 18.38 -1.01
C GLU A 39 1.45 18.39 -1.83
N GLY A 40 1.57 17.53 -2.85
CA GLY A 40 2.69 17.50 -3.79
C GLY A 40 3.81 16.52 -3.42
N TYR A 41 3.60 15.64 -2.44
CA TYR A 41 4.51 14.54 -2.19
C TYR A 41 4.53 13.58 -3.38
N ASP A 42 5.70 13.02 -3.67
CA ASP A 42 5.80 11.95 -4.65
C ASP A 42 5.20 10.65 -4.08
N ARG A 43 4.97 9.68 -4.97
CA ARG A 43 4.26 8.44 -4.60
C ARG A 43 5.05 7.56 -3.66
N ASP A 44 6.37 7.60 -3.71
CA ASP A 44 7.25 6.79 -2.88
C ASP A 44 7.23 7.33 -1.45
N SER A 45 7.51 8.63 -1.30
CA SER A 45 7.38 9.34 -0.01
C SER A 45 5.98 9.16 0.61
N ALA A 46 4.93 9.37 -0.18
CA ALA A 46 3.56 9.21 0.31
C ALA A 46 3.24 7.76 0.73
N ARG A 47 3.84 6.74 0.09
CA ARG A 47 3.68 5.33 0.49
C ARG A 47 4.40 5.05 1.79
N PHE A 48 5.60 5.58 1.95
CA PHE A 48 6.40 5.45 3.17
C PHE A 48 5.66 6.02 4.39
N PHE A 49 5.17 7.25 4.31
CA PHE A 49 4.49 7.92 5.43
C PHE A 49 3.21 7.24 5.90
N VAL A 50 2.55 6.44 5.06
CA VAL A 50 1.27 5.79 5.39
C VAL A 50 1.41 4.32 5.78
N ILE A 51 2.64 3.79 5.89
CA ILE A 51 2.88 2.38 6.30
C ILE A 51 2.27 2.11 7.68
N GLU A 52 2.54 2.96 8.67
CA GLU A 52 2.02 2.79 10.03
C GLU A 52 0.48 2.82 10.04
N GLN A 53 -0.13 3.81 9.39
CA GLN A 53 -1.59 3.92 9.27
C GLN A 53 -2.20 2.68 8.60
N THR A 54 -1.52 2.14 7.59
CA THR A 54 -1.93 0.91 6.91
C THR A 54 -1.88 -0.30 7.86
N ASN A 55 -0.81 -0.43 8.64
CA ASN A 55 -0.64 -1.50 9.63
C ASN A 55 -1.66 -1.43 10.77
N ILE A 56 -2.06 -0.23 11.20
CA ILE A 56 -3.14 -0.04 12.18
C ILE A 56 -4.45 -0.62 11.64
N VAL A 57 -4.80 -0.35 10.38
CA VAL A 57 -6.03 -0.87 9.76
C VAL A 57 -5.96 -2.39 9.59
N LEU A 58 -4.82 -2.92 9.10
CA LEU A 58 -4.60 -4.35 8.97
C LEU A 58 -4.73 -5.07 10.33
N THR A 59 -4.15 -4.52 11.39
CA THR A 59 -4.25 -5.04 12.76
C THR A 59 -5.69 -5.03 13.25
N ARG A 60 -6.43 -3.94 13.01
CA ARG A 60 -7.86 -3.85 13.34
C ARG A 60 -8.68 -4.93 12.62
N TRP A 61 -8.31 -5.27 11.39
CA TRP A 61 -8.93 -6.35 10.61
C TRP A 61 -8.39 -7.74 10.96
N ARG A 62 -7.50 -7.84 11.95
CA ARG A 62 -6.84 -9.08 12.41
C ARG A 62 -6.04 -9.78 11.30
N ALA A 63 -5.42 -8.99 10.42
CA ALA A 63 -4.50 -9.53 9.42
C ALA A 63 -3.31 -10.23 10.10
N THR A 64 -2.88 -11.34 9.53
CA THR A 64 -1.70 -12.11 10.01
C THR A 64 -0.40 -11.68 9.32
N ARG A 65 -0.48 -10.69 8.42
CA ARG A 65 0.64 -10.13 7.65
C ARG A 65 0.54 -8.61 7.73
N LEU A 66 1.67 -7.96 8.00
CA LEU A 66 1.83 -6.50 8.03
C LEU A 66 2.84 -6.05 6.97
N LEU A 67 2.90 -4.74 6.73
CA LEU A 67 3.93 -4.10 5.92
C LEU A 67 5.14 -3.80 6.82
N GLU A 68 6.34 -4.05 6.31
CA GLU A 68 7.58 -3.64 6.96
C GLU A 68 7.90 -2.20 6.52
N SER A 69 8.38 -1.39 7.45
CA SER A 69 8.95 -0.07 7.19
C SER A 69 10.47 -0.21 7.16
N ASP A 70 11.12 0.41 6.16
CA ASP A 70 12.58 0.39 6.00
C ASP A 70 13.33 1.12 7.16
N ASP A 71 12.60 1.69 8.13
CA ASP A 71 13.14 2.39 9.31
C ASP A 71 13.59 1.45 10.45
N GLU A 72 13.33 0.14 10.38
CA GLU A 72 13.65 -0.81 11.46
C GLU A 72 15.13 -1.30 11.49
N GLU A 73 16.03 -0.71 10.68
CA GLU A 73 17.47 -1.09 10.59
C GLU A 73 18.45 -0.23 11.44
N GLU A 74 18.02 0.50 12.47
CA GLU A 74 18.92 1.19 13.44
C GLU A 74 19.09 0.48 14.80
#